data_AF-A0A2A2JM42-F1
#
_entry.id   AF-A0A2A2JM42-F1
#
_cell.length_a   1.000
_cell.length_b   1.000
_cell.length_c   1.000
_cell.angle_alpha   90.00
_cell.angle_beta   90.00
_cell.angle_gamma   90.00
#
_symmetry.space_group_name_H-M   'P 1'
#
loop_
_entity.id
_entity.type
_entity.pdbx_description
1 polymer ?
#
loop_
_entity_poly.entity_id
_entity_poly.type
_entity_poly.pdbx_seq_one_letter_code
_entity_poly.pdbx_strand_id
1 'polypeptide(L)'
;MECADKCQHHVIAMGAKYPVLRGCLSEKEAIIKSAIDCGHNQFANACARGNPIQVQKRYPETLKLATFSEVNSILARSGIQAEAKTILVGAKKFSGCVMKCVERGSAGKCTTKLGCGLNLPSDRQVVQTTKQCAIRSGFNTAGVQSLCHCIAGSGVR
;
A
#
# COMPACT_ATOMS: atom_id res chain seq x y z
N MET A 1 -5.72 10.98 4.28
CA MET A 1 -4.33 11.48 4.43
C MET A 1 -3.86 11.64 5.88
N GLU A 2 -4.73 11.78 6.89
CA GLU A 2 -4.34 12.00 8.29
C GLU A 2 -3.28 11.03 8.85
N CYS A 3 -3.37 9.73 8.56
CA CYS A 3 -2.35 8.78 9.02
C CYS A 3 -0.97 8.99 8.36
N ALA A 4 -0.93 9.49 7.13
CA ALA A 4 0.32 9.89 6.49
C ALA A 4 0.94 11.09 7.23
N ASP A 5 0.11 12.04 7.70
CA ASP A 5 0.56 13.23 8.45
C ASP A 5 1.21 12.82 9.78
N LYS A 6 0.58 11.89 10.50
CA LYS A 6 1.12 11.35 11.76
C LYS A 6 2.43 10.58 11.56
N CYS A 7 2.68 10.07 10.35
CA CYS A 7 3.84 9.25 10.01
C CYS A 7 4.93 10.00 9.22
N GLN A 8 4.79 11.32 9.05
CA GLN A 8 5.68 12.13 8.20
C GLN A 8 7.17 12.06 8.58
N HIS A 9 7.49 11.82 9.85
CA HIS A 9 8.87 11.74 10.33
C HIS A 9 9.68 10.64 9.62
N HIS A 10 9.05 9.55 9.15
CA HIS A 10 9.73 8.50 8.41
C HIS A 10 10.20 8.93 7.02
N VAL A 11 9.44 9.79 6.36
CA VAL A 11 9.79 10.30 5.02
C VAL A 11 10.69 11.53 5.10
N ILE A 12 10.54 12.36 6.14
CA ILE A 12 11.47 13.45 6.46
C ILE A 12 12.87 12.89 6.75
N ALA A 13 12.97 11.75 7.43
CA ALA A 13 14.25 11.07 7.66
C ALA A 13 14.92 10.57 6.36
N MET A 14 14.19 10.48 5.25
CA MET A 14 14.74 10.22 3.92
C MET A 14 15.09 11.50 3.14
N GLY A 15 15.00 12.68 3.77
CA GLY A 15 15.24 13.98 3.14
C GLY A 15 14.01 14.65 2.54
N ALA A 16 12.81 14.06 2.66
CA ALA A 16 11.61 14.61 2.07
C ALA A 16 11.18 15.94 2.74
N LYS A 17 10.90 16.95 1.91
CA LYS A 17 10.06 18.09 2.27
C LYS A 17 8.61 17.61 2.28
N TYR A 18 8.10 17.28 3.47
CA TYR A 18 6.80 16.61 3.61
C TYR A 18 5.63 17.28 2.88
N PRO A 19 5.46 18.62 2.89
CA PRO A 19 4.38 19.26 2.14
C PRO A 19 4.44 18.99 0.63
N VAL A 20 5.64 18.95 0.04
CA VAL A 20 5.83 18.64 -1.39
C VAL A 20 5.50 17.18 -1.66
N LEU A 21 6.03 16.27 -0.84
CA LEU A 21 5.74 14.83 -0.96
C LEU A 21 4.24 14.55 -0.81
N ARG A 22 3.58 15.23 0.13
CA ARG A 22 2.13 15.15 0.33
C ARG A 22 1.38 15.58 -0.93
N GLY A 23 1.84 16.65 -1.59
CA GLY A 23 1.31 17.09 -2.89
C GLY A 23 1.40 15.97 -3.93
N CYS A 24 2.59 15.37 -4.10
CA CYS A 24 2.80 14.26 -5.03
C CYS A 24 1.84 13.08 -4.82
N LEU A 25 1.55 12.73 -3.56
CA LEU A 25 0.62 11.65 -3.24
C LEU A 25 -0.84 12.05 -3.48
N SER A 26 -1.20 13.29 -3.14
CA SER A 26 -2.55 13.83 -3.32
C SER A 26 -2.92 13.90 -4.81
N GLU A 27 -1.98 14.24 -5.69
CA GLU A 27 -2.18 14.22 -7.14
C GLU A 27 -2.54 12.84 -7.69
N LYS A 28 -2.18 11.76 -6.98
CA LYS A 28 -2.51 10.39 -7.35
C LYS A 28 -3.75 9.87 -6.64
N GLU A 29 -4.48 10.69 -5.88
CA GLU A 29 -5.65 10.26 -5.10
C GLU A 29 -6.73 9.63 -5.99
N ALA A 30 -7.01 10.21 -7.16
CA ALA A 30 -7.98 9.64 -8.11
C ALA A 30 -7.55 8.25 -8.62
N ILE A 31 -6.27 8.08 -8.93
CA ILE A 31 -5.68 6.81 -9.38
C ILE A 31 -5.74 5.78 -8.24
N ILE A 32 -5.40 6.18 -7.01
CA ILE A 32 -5.46 5.33 -5.82
C ILE A 32 -6.91 4.89 -5.56
N LYS A 33 -7.87 5.82 -5.64
CA LYS A 33 -9.29 5.52 -5.46
C LYS A 33 -9.79 4.53 -6.52
N SER A 34 -9.47 4.75 -7.79
CA SER A 34 -9.79 3.82 -8.87
C SER A 34 -9.19 2.43 -8.63
N ALA A 35 -7.95 2.35 -8.13
CA ALA A 35 -7.31 1.08 -7.83
C ALA A 35 -7.98 0.35 -6.65
N ILE A 36 -8.42 1.10 -5.63
CA ILE A 36 -9.19 0.60 -4.49
C ILE A 36 -10.54 0.05 -4.98
N ASP A 37 -11.27 0.81 -5.80
CA ASP A 37 -12.57 0.40 -6.34
C ASP A 37 -12.45 -0.87 -7.21
N CYS A 38 -11.40 -0.94 -8.05
CA CYS A 38 -11.06 -2.17 -8.78
C CYS A 38 -10.82 -3.35 -7.83
N GLY A 39 -10.04 -3.15 -6.76
CA GLY A 39 -9.78 -4.18 -5.76
C GLY A 39 -11.05 -4.65 -5.07
N HIS A 40 -11.92 -3.73 -4.65
CA HIS A 40 -13.22 -4.06 -4.06
C HIS A 40 -14.07 -4.93 -4.99
N ASN A 41 -14.08 -4.63 -6.29
CA ASN A 41 -14.81 -5.41 -7.29
C ASN A 41 -14.19 -6.80 -7.49
N GLN A 42 -12.86 -6.91 -7.53
CA GLN A 42 -12.17 -8.20 -7.63
C GLN A 42 -12.39 -9.09 -6.40
N PHE A 43 -12.60 -8.48 -5.24
CA PHE A 43 -12.84 -9.17 -3.97
C PHE A 43 -14.29 -9.03 -3.47
N ALA A 44 -15.26 -8.87 -4.38
CA ALA A 44 -16.66 -8.61 -4.01
C ALA A 44 -17.30 -9.68 -3.12
N ASN A 45 -16.73 -10.88 -3.07
CA ASN A 45 -17.19 -12.02 -2.26
C ASN A 45 -16.33 -12.22 -0.98
N ALA A 46 -15.42 -11.30 -0.66
CA ALA A 46 -14.57 -11.41 0.52
C ALA A 46 -15.34 -11.13 1.83
N CYS A 47 -16.40 -10.34 1.75
CA CYS A 47 -17.31 -10.09 2.87
C CYS A 47 -18.50 -11.05 2.83
N ALA A 48 -18.98 -11.48 4.00
CA ALA A 48 -20.22 -12.26 4.10
C ALA A 48 -21.42 -11.41 3.65
N ARG A 49 -22.29 -11.98 2.81
CA ARG A 49 -23.58 -11.36 2.39
C ARG A 49 -24.79 -11.94 3.14
N GLY A 50 -24.57 -12.96 3.95
CA GLY A 50 -25.59 -13.66 4.73
C GLY A 50 -24.94 -14.22 5.99
N ASN A 51 -25.23 -15.48 6.32
CA ASN A 51 -24.61 -16.13 7.48
C ASN A 51 -23.08 -16.11 7.34
N PRO A 52 -22.35 -15.59 8.34
CA PRO A 52 -20.91 -15.53 8.29
C PRO A 52 -20.31 -16.94 8.30
N ILE A 53 -19.28 -17.14 7.48
CA ILE A 53 -18.46 -18.35 7.51
C ILE A 53 -17.21 -18.10 8.34
N GLN A 54 -16.64 -19.17 8.91
CA GLN A 54 -15.29 -19.10 9.44
C GLN A 54 -14.30 -18.99 8.28
N VAL A 55 -13.36 -18.06 8.40
CA VAL A 55 -12.30 -17.83 7.41
C VAL A 55 -10.95 -18.08 8.05
N GLN A 56 -9.95 -18.40 7.22
CA GLN A 56 -8.60 -18.54 7.70
C GLN A 56 -8.11 -17.21 8.31
N LYS A 57 -7.57 -17.27 9.53
CA LYS A 57 -6.93 -16.12 10.15
C LYS A 57 -5.73 -15.68 9.31
N ARG A 58 -5.76 -14.43 8.86
CA ARG A 58 -4.66 -13.77 8.14
C ARG A 58 -3.84 -12.92 9.09
N TYR A 59 -2.53 -12.92 8.88
CA TYR A 59 -1.58 -12.12 9.63
C TYR A 59 -1.10 -10.96 8.75
N PRO A 60 -1.26 -9.69 9.14
CA PRO A 60 -0.83 -8.55 8.33
C PRO A 60 0.64 -8.63 7.88
N GLU A 61 1.48 -9.29 8.68
CA GLU A 61 2.89 -9.53 8.41
C GLU A 61 3.11 -10.36 7.15
N THR A 62 2.28 -11.38 6.88
CA THR A 62 2.45 -12.25 5.70
C THR A 62 2.10 -11.50 4.41
N LEU A 63 1.02 -10.71 4.44
CA LEU A 63 0.65 -9.85 3.31
C LEU A 63 1.72 -8.78 3.06
N LYS A 64 2.27 -8.18 4.12
CA LYS A 64 3.38 -7.24 4.01
C LYS A 64 4.59 -7.91 3.36
N LEU A 65 4.98 -9.09 3.80
CA LEU A 65 6.10 -9.84 3.22
C LEU A 65 5.86 -10.17 1.74
N ALA A 66 4.66 -10.64 1.37
CA ALA A 66 4.31 -10.91 -0.02
C ALA A 66 4.40 -9.65 -0.89
N THR A 67 3.97 -8.50 -0.37
CA THR A 67 4.08 -7.20 -1.05
C THR A 67 5.54 -6.81 -1.26
N PHE A 68 6.37 -6.90 -0.21
CA PHE A 68 7.81 -6.60 -0.32
C PHE A 68 8.54 -7.54 -1.28
N SER A 69 8.19 -8.82 -1.28
CA SER A 69 8.77 -9.80 -2.19
C SER A 69 8.46 -9.45 -3.66
N GLU A 70 7.21 -9.06 -3.95
CA GLU A 70 6.83 -8.65 -5.31
C GLU A 70 7.54 -7.37 -5.74
N VAL A 71 7.59 -6.35 -4.87
CA VAL A 71 8.31 -5.11 -5.18
C VAL A 71 9.80 -5.37 -5.41
N ASN A 72 10.44 -6.19 -4.57
CA ASN A 72 11.83 -6.61 -4.79
C ASN A 72 12.01 -7.35 -6.12
N SER A 73 11.06 -8.21 -6.52
CA SER A 73 11.10 -8.89 -7.82
C SER A 73 11.05 -7.89 -8.99
N ILE A 74 10.24 -6.84 -8.88
CA ILE A 74 10.15 -5.80 -9.90
C ILE A 74 11.48 -5.03 -10.00
N LEU A 75 12.06 -4.64 -8.87
CA LEU A 75 13.31 -3.90 -8.83
C LEU A 75 14.49 -4.74 -9.33
N ALA A 76 14.54 -6.02 -8.96
CA ALA A 76 15.55 -6.96 -9.44
C ALA A 76 15.51 -7.10 -10.97
N ARG A 77 14.32 -7.26 -11.55
CA ARG A 77 14.13 -7.31 -13.01
C ARG A 77 14.51 -6.01 -13.71
N SER A 78 14.45 -4.89 -12.99
CA SER A 78 14.79 -3.56 -13.51
C SER A 78 16.27 -3.21 -13.31
N GLY A 79 17.05 -4.06 -12.64
CA GLY A 79 18.48 -3.84 -12.38
C GLY A 79 18.79 -2.78 -11.32
N ILE A 80 17.79 -2.24 -10.61
CA ILE A 80 17.94 -1.10 -9.67
C ILE A 80 17.74 -1.50 -8.20
N GLN A 81 17.85 -2.79 -7.89
CA GLN A 81 17.53 -3.31 -6.56
C GLN A 81 18.46 -2.74 -5.47
N ALA A 82 19.74 -2.54 -5.79
CA ALA A 82 20.72 -2.05 -4.82
C ALA A 82 20.47 -0.58 -4.48
N GLU A 83 20.17 0.22 -5.49
CA GLU A 83 19.91 1.66 -5.44
C GLU A 83 18.60 1.95 -4.72
N ALA A 84 17.56 1.16 -5.01
CA ALA A 84 16.24 1.35 -4.40
C ALA A 84 16.14 0.82 -2.96
N LYS A 85 17.15 0.10 -2.45
CA LYS A 85 17.09 -0.58 -1.14
C LYS A 85 16.82 0.40 0.01
N THR A 86 17.50 1.55 0.03
CA THR A 86 17.34 2.56 1.08
C THR A 86 15.94 3.16 1.08
N ILE A 87 15.44 3.48 -0.12
CA ILE A 87 14.07 3.99 -0.32
C ILE A 87 13.05 2.94 0.14
N LEU A 88 13.24 1.66 -0.19
CA LEU A 88 12.35 0.58 0.24
C LEU A 88 12.30 0.43 1.77
N VAL A 89 13.43 0.57 2.45
CA VAL A 89 13.48 0.49 3.92
C VAL A 89 12.70 1.66 4.53
N GLY A 90 12.89 2.88 4.03
CA GLY A 90 12.13 4.03 4.51
C GLY A 90 10.64 3.93 4.19
N ALA A 91 10.29 3.48 2.97
CA ALA A 91 8.91 3.19 2.58
C ALA A 91 8.27 2.11 3.47
N LYS A 92 9.00 1.08 3.88
CA LYS A 92 8.55 0.05 4.84
C LYS A 92 8.23 0.60 6.22
N LYS A 93 9.04 1.55 6.71
CA LYS A 93 8.81 2.21 7.99
C LYS A 93 7.59 3.11 7.90
N PHE A 94 7.51 3.95 6.88
CA PHE A 94 6.38 4.83 6.62
C PHE A 94 5.06 4.06 6.47
N SER A 95 4.99 3.08 5.57
CA SER A 95 3.77 2.29 5.35
C SER A 95 3.37 1.49 6.59
N GLY A 96 4.33 0.95 7.33
CA GLY A 96 4.07 0.26 8.60
C GLY A 96 3.46 1.18 9.66
N CYS A 97 3.93 2.43 9.76
CA CYS A 97 3.33 3.44 10.63
C CYS A 97 1.89 3.77 10.19
N VAL A 98 1.68 4.00 8.90
CA VAL A 98 0.36 4.34 8.34
C VAL A 98 -0.64 3.21 8.60
N MET A 99 -0.26 1.95 8.35
CA MET A 99 -1.11 0.78 8.62
C MET A 99 -1.51 0.71 10.10
N LYS A 100 -0.54 0.83 11.02
CA LYS A 100 -0.83 0.86 12.47
C LYS A 100 -1.75 2.01 12.87
N CYS A 101 -1.61 3.17 12.24
CA CYS A 101 -2.50 4.30 12.47
C CYS A 101 -3.93 3.99 12.03
N VAL A 102 -4.11 3.38 10.86
CA VAL A 102 -5.43 2.97 10.35
C VAL A 102 -6.06 1.88 11.22
N GLU A 103 -5.28 0.89 11.65
CA GLU A 103 -5.72 -0.19 12.55
C GLU A 103 -6.22 0.32 13.91
N ARG A 104 -5.58 1.38 14.44
CA ARG A 104 -6.03 2.05 15.67
C ARG A 104 -7.32 2.86 15.47
N GLY A 105 -7.69 3.15 14.23
CA GLY A 105 -8.94 3.81 13.87
C GLY A 105 -10.17 2.93 14.05
N SER A 106 -11.33 3.49 13.76
CA SER A 106 -12.63 2.83 13.95
C SER A 106 -12.78 1.53 13.17
N ALA A 107 -12.18 1.44 11.97
CA ALA A 107 -12.23 0.25 11.12
C ALA A 107 -11.50 -0.95 11.76
N GLY A 108 -10.26 -0.77 12.24
CA GLY A 108 -9.50 -1.86 12.86
C GLY A 108 -10.04 -2.27 14.24
N LYS A 109 -10.61 -1.32 15.00
CA LYS A 109 -11.33 -1.63 16.24
C LYS A 109 -12.58 -2.49 15.98
N CYS A 110 -13.31 -2.22 14.89
CA CYS A 110 -14.48 -2.99 14.51
C CYS A 110 -14.13 -4.44 14.18
N THR A 111 -13.14 -4.66 13.31
CA THR A 111 -12.73 -6.02 12.91
C THR A 111 -12.20 -6.82 14.10
N THR A 112 -11.41 -6.19 14.97
CA THR A 112 -10.83 -6.85 16.16
C THR A 112 -11.91 -7.19 17.19
N LYS A 113 -12.84 -6.27 17.47
CA LYS A 113 -13.92 -6.46 18.44
C LYS A 113 -14.91 -7.55 18.00
N LEU A 114 -15.21 -7.62 16.70
CA LEU A 114 -16.17 -8.57 16.15
C LEU A 114 -15.53 -9.90 15.70
N GLY A 115 -14.20 -10.03 15.78
CA GLY A 115 -13.49 -11.21 15.31
C GLY A 115 -13.63 -11.45 13.80
N CYS A 116 -13.87 -10.40 13.02
CA CYS A 116 -14.12 -10.52 11.59
C CYS A 116 -12.82 -10.67 10.80
N GLY A 117 -12.86 -11.50 9.75
CA GLY A 117 -11.84 -11.61 8.72
C GLY A 117 -12.46 -11.48 7.33
N LEU A 118 -11.60 -11.37 6.33
CA LEU A 118 -12.02 -11.35 4.92
C LEU A 118 -11.71 -12.71 4.28
N ASN A 119 -12.65 -13.24 3.52
CA ASN A 119 -12.46 -14.44 2.71
C ASN A 119 -11.66 -14.09 1.44
N LEU A 120 -10.38 -13.84 1.63
CA LEU A 120 -9.44 -13.50 0.55
C LEU A 120 -8.69 -14.74 0.05
N PRO A 121 -8.23 -14.76 -1.22
CA PRO A 121 -7.38 -15.81 -1.77
C PRO A 121 -6.00 -15.82 -1.10
N SER A 122 -4.96 -16.44 -1.67
CA SER A 122 -3.60 -16.35 -1.09
C SER A 122 -3.04 -14.92 -1.07
N ASP A 123 -2.13 -14.59 -0.14
CA ASP A 123 -1.48 -13.26 -0.10
C ASP A 123 -0.81 -12.89 -1.43
N ARG A 124 -0.20 -13.87 -2.10
CA ARG A 124 0.37 -13.68 -3.44
C ARG A 124 -0.69 -13.26 -4.46
N GLN A 125 -1.86 -13.92 -4.46
CA GLN A 125 -2.96 -13.56 -5.35
C GLN A 125 -3.53 -12.18 -5.02
N VAL A 126 -3.67 -11.84 -3.73
CA VAL A 126 -4.08 -10.49 -3.32
C VAL A 126 -3.11 -9.45 -3.85
N VAL A 127 -1.79 -9.62 -3.66
CA VAL A 127 -0.76 -8.71 -4.14
C VAL A 127 -0.79 -8.57 -5.67
N GLN A 128 -0.88 -9.67 -6.41
CA GLN A 128 -0.93 -9.62 -7.88
C GLN A 128 -2.19 -8.91 -8.39
N THR A 129 -3.34 -9.19 -7.78
CA THR A 129 -4.61 -8.55 -8.17
C THR A 129 -4.57 -7.05 -7.88
N THR A 130 -4.09 -6.66 -6.70
CA THR A 130 -3.90 -5.24 -6.34
C THR A 130 -2.94 -4.55 -7.31
N LYS A 131 -1.83 -5.20 -7.68
CA LYS A 131 -0.88 -4.68 -8.68
C LYS A 131 -1.56 -4.46 -10.03
N GLN A 132 -2.35 -5.42 -10.51
CA GLN A 132 -3.08 -5.28 -11.77
C GLN A 132 -4.10 -4.13 -11.73
N CYS A 133 -4.84 -4.00 -10.63
CA CYS A 133 -5.76 -2.87 -10.41
C CYS A 133 -5.03 -1.52 -10.40
N ALA A 134 -3.86 -1.45 -9.75
CA ALA A 134 -3.03 -0.25 -9.74
C ALA A 134 -2.56 0.12 -11.16
N ILE A 135 -2.05 -0.84 -11.92
CA ILE A 135 -1.59 -0.63 -13.30
C ILE A 135 -2.74 -0.13 -14.18
N ARG A 136 -3.90 -0.79 -14.13
CA ARG A 136 -5.09 -0.41 -14.91
C ARG A 136 -5.61 0.98 -14.55
N SER A 137 -5.45 1.40 -13.30
CA SER A 137 -5.91 2.70 -12.82
C SER A 137 -4.94 3.84 -13.14
N GLY A 138 -3.73 3.55 -13.63
CA GLY A 138 -2.75 4.56 -14.02
C GLY A 138 -1.38 4.44 -13.36
N PHE A 139 -1.15 3.50 -12.43
CA PHE A 139 0.20 3.14 -11.95
C PHE A 139 0.92 2.19 -12.92
N ASN A 140 0.86 2.49 -14.21
CA ASN A 140 1.72 1.91 -15.22
C ASN A 140 3.11 2.56 -15.16
N THR A 141 4.03 2.18 -16.06
CA THR A 141 5.40 2.71 -16.10
C THR A 141 5.43 4.25 -16.09
N ALA A 142 4.64 4.91 -16.94
CA ALA A 142 4.61 6.37 -17.02
C ALA A 142 4.07 7.01 -15.74
N GLY A 143 3.00 6.45 -15.17
CA GLY A 143 2.42 6.95 -13.91
C GLY A 143 3.36 6.80 -12.72
N VAL A 144 4.08 5.68 -12.64
CA VAL A 144 5.11 5.45 -11.61
C VAL A 144 6.29 6.39 -11.83
N GLN A 145 6.78 6.56 -13.05
CA GLN A 145 7.86 7.50 -13.35
C GLN A 145 7.49 8.93 -12.95
N SER A 146 6.29 9.40 -13.32
CA SER A 146 5.77 10.72 -12.91
C SER A 146 5.77 10.88 -11.39
N LEU A 147 5.27 9.87 -10.66
CA LEU A 147 5.27 9.91 -9.20
C LEU A 147 6.71 9.92 -8.64
N CYS A 148 7.60 9.07 -9.15
CA CYS A 148 8.99 9.01 -8.71
C CYS A 148 9.71 10.34 -8.92
N HIS A 149 9.51 11.02 -10.05
CA HIS A 149 10.09 12.34 -10.30
C HIS A 149 9.61 13.37 -9.28
N CYS A 150 8.31 13.39 -8.96
CA CYS A 150 7.76 14.28 -7.94
C CYS A 150 8.34 13.97 -6.55
N ILE A 151 8.41 12.69 -6.18
CA ILE A 151 8.99 12.25 -4.90
C ILE A 151 10.47 12.63 -4.80
N ALA A 152 11.26 12.42 -5.86
CA ALA A 152 12.65 12.85 -5.91
C ALA A 152 12.77 14.37 -5.78
N GLY A 153 11.90 15.13 -6.45
CA GLY A 153 11.79 16.58 -6.32
C GLY A 153 11.45 17.07 -4.91
N SER A 154 10.81 16.23 -4.08
CA SER A 154 10.59 16.53 -2.66
C SER A 154 11.86 16.45 -1.82
N GLY A 155 12.95 15.87 -2.33
CA GLY A 155 14.23 15.72 -1.63
C GLY A 155 14.49 14.33 -1.06
N VAL A 156 13.66 13.33 -1.39
CA VAL A 156 13.92 11.92 -1.06
C VAL A 156 15.15 11.43 -1.80
N ARG A 157 16.07 10.78 -1.09
CA ARG A 157 17.32 10.22 -1.62
C ARG A 157 17.59 8.84 -1.03
#